data_AF-A0A920QAR3-F1
#
_entry.id   AF-A0A920QAR3-F1
#
_cell.length_a   1.000
_cell.length_b   1.000
_cell.length_c   1.000
_cell.angle_alpha   90.00
_cell.angle_beta   90.00
_cell.angle_gamma   90.00
#
_symmetry.space_group_name_H-M   'P 1'
#
loop_
_entity.id
_entity.type
_entity.pdbx_description
1 polymer ?
#
loop_
_entity_poly.entity_id
_entity_poly.type
_entity_poly.pdbx_seq_one_letter_code
_entity_poly.pdbx_strand_id
1 'polypeptide(L)'
;MGGGVGNNTCGAHSVIYGKTLDHIKELEVILSDGTQTHFMPLEARELESKLSGTGLESDIYRGVRRLAQENAASIEARYPNIMRRVSGYNLDEFLTDAPFNMAKMVVGSEGTLCVVTEVKINLVPRPTMTALSVVHFQDIFGASEAVKDILEHGPSSIEIMDSNVLERFRASTGLGSNMAFIEGSPGAILVVEFLRRI
;
A
#
# COMPACT_ATOMS: atom_id res chain seq x y z
N MET A 1 -4.59 -10.79 5.04
CA MET A 1 -5.43 -9.61 4.72
C MET A 1 -5.54 -8.64 5.88
N GLY A 2 -6.04 -9.03 7.06
CA GLY A 2 -6.17 -8.12 8.21
C GLY A 2 -4.89 -7.34 8.57
N GLY A 3 -3.73 -8.00 8.63
CA GLY A 3 -2.45 -7.30 8.85
C GLY A 3 -2.07 -6.32 7.74
N GLY A 4 -2.38 -6.64 6.47
CA GLY A 4 -2.16 -5.75 5.33
C GLY A 4 -3.04 -4.50 5.39
N VAL A 5 -4.29 -4.66 5.82
CA VAL A 5 -5.20 -3.55 6.14
C VAL A 5 -4.63 -2.72 7.29
N GLY A 6 -4.27 -3.35 8.40
CA GLY A 6 -3.72 -2.67 9.57
C GLY A 6 -2.46 -1.85 9.25
N ASN A 7 -1.57 -2.34 8.40
CA ASN A 7 -0.27 -1.70 8.11
C ASN A 7 -0.21 -0.99 6.74
N ASN A 8 -1.34 -0.81 6.06
CA ASN A 8 -1.43 -0.24 4.71
C ASN A 8 -0.31 -0.74 3.76
N THR A 9 -0.11 -2.05 3.70
CA THR A 9 1.12 -2.66 3.15
C THR A 9 1.30 -2.39 1.65
N CYS A 10 2.56 -2.33 1.22
CA CYS A 10 2.98 -2.29 -0.19
C CYS A 10 3.74 -3.58 -0.54
N GLY A 11 3.43 -4.19 -1.69
CA GLY A 11 4.19 -5.32 -2.24
C GLY A 11 5.21 -4.89 -3.30
N ALA A 12 5.94 -5.86 -3.85
CA ALA A 12 6.92 -5.65 -4.94
C ALA A 12 6.29 -4.93 -6.15
N HIS A 13 5.03 -5.24 -6.49
CA HIS A 13 4.29 -4.63 -7.59
C HIS A 13 3.56 -3.32 -7.25
N SER A 14 3.79 -2.76 -6.06
CA SER A 14 3.16 -1.48 -5.67
C SER A 14 3.55 -0.31 -6.57
N VAL A 15 4.64 -0.43 -7.34
CA VAL A 15 5.04 0.53 -8.38
C VAL A 15 3.92 0.73 -9.40
N ILE A 16 3.18 -0.33 -9.73
CA ILE A 16 2.15 -0.30 -10.79
C ILE A 16 0.73 -0.55 -10.29
N TYR A 17 0.57 -1.09 -9.08
CA TYR A 17 -0.74 -1.41 -8.51
C TYR A 17 -1.08 -0.59 -7.26
N GLY A 18 -0.11 0.15 -6.70
CA GLY A 18 -0.34 0.95 -5.50
C GLY A 18 -0.22 0.16 -4.20
N LYS A 19 -0.75 0.76 -3.13
CA LYS A 19 -0.72 0.22 -1.75
C LYS A 19 -2.03 -0.47 -1.41
N THR A 20 -2.08 -1.15 -0.27
CA THR A 20 -3.29 -1.87 0.18
C THR A 20 -4.53 -0.98 0.15
N LEU A 21 -4.43 0.28 0.60
CA LEU A 21 -5.54 1.25 0.57
C LEU A 21 -6.18 1.42 -0.82
N ASP A 22 -5.40 1.34 -1.90
CA ASP A 22 -5.89 1.52 -3.28
C ASP A 22 -6.74 0.33 -3.76
N HIS A 23 -6.62 -0.80 -3.06
CA HIS A 23 -7.33 -2.03 -3.38
C HIS A 23 -8.55 -2.28 -2.51
N ILE A 24 -8.66 -1.65 -1.34
CA ILE A 24 -9.75 -1.86 -0.40
C ILE A 24 -11.00 -1.13 -0.90
N LYS A 25 -12.06 -1.91 -1.14
CA LYS A 25 -13.39 -1.38 -1.49
C LYS A 25 -14.25 -1.24 -0.26
N GLU A 26 -14.37 -2.30 0.55
CA GLU A 26 -15.29 -2.36 1.67
C GLU A 26 -14.70 -3.19 2.82
N LEU A 27 -15.14 -2.94 4.04
CA LEU A 27 -14.78 -3.69 5.25
C LEU A 27 -16.02 -4.03 6.07
N GLU A 28 -16.08 -5.24 6.58
CA GLU A 28 -16.93 -5.58 7.73
C GLU A 28 -16.10 -5.45 9.00
N VAL A 29 -16.63 -4.75 10.01
CA VAL A 29 -15.91 -4.47 11.25
C VAL A 29 -16.78 -4.63 12.48
N ILE A 30 -16.13 -4.88 13.62
CA ILE A 30 -16.71 -4.77 14.96
C ILE A 30 -16.17 -3.49 15.61
N LEU A 31 -17.08 -2.59 15.99
CA LEU A 31 -16.75 -1.37 16.72
C LEU A 31 -16.52 -1.64 18.21
N SER A 32 -16.02 -0.65 18.94
CA SER A 32 -15.69 -0.78 20.37
C SER A 32 -16.91 -1.05 21.27
N ASP A 33 -18.12 -0.71 20.82
CA ASP A 33 -19.37 -1.03 21.51
C ASP A 33 -19.94 -2.42 21.15
N GLY A 34 -19.24 -3.18 20.30
CA GLY A 34 -19.67 -4.49 19.81
C GLY A 34 -20.56 -4.44 18.57
N THR A 35 -20.87 -3.26 18.04
CA THR A 35 -21.72 -3.12 16.84
C THR A 35 -21.00 -3.63 15.60
N GLN A 36 -21.67 -4.50 14.83
CA GLN A 36 -21.25 -4.90 13.49
C GLN A 36 -21.55 -3.78 12.49
N THR A 37 -20.54 -3.35 11.75
CA THR A 37 -20.65 -2.23 10.82
C THR A 37 -19.99 -2.55 9.49
N HIS A 38 -20.68 -2.18 8.41
CA HIS A 38 -20.17 -2.30 7.05
C HIS A 38 -19.71 -0.93 6.55
N PHE A 39 -18.42 -0.81 6.27
CA PHE A 39 -17.82 0.38 5.69
C PHE A 39 -17.65 0.20 4.19
N MET A 40 -18.29 1.07 3.42
CA MET A 40 -18.29 1.06 1.96
C MET A 40 -18.30 2.51 1.42
N PRO A 41 -18.01 2.71 0.12
CA PRO A 41 -18.20 4.00 -0.52
C PRO A 41 -19.69 4.40 -0.44
N LEU A 42 -19.96 5.63 0.01
CA LEU A 42 -21.32 6.14 0.16
C LEU A 42 -21.63 7.22 -0.87
N GLU A 43 -22.83 7.12 -1.44
CA GLU A 43 -23.45 8.23 -2.16
C GLU A 43 -23.88 9.34 -1.20
N ALA A 44 -24.07 10.56 -1.71
CA ALA A 44 -24.37 11.73 -0.88
C ALA A 44 -25.55 11.53 0.08
N ARG A 45 -26.63 10.88 -0.38
CA ARG A 45 -27.81 10.59 0.44
C ARG A 45 -27.52 9.58 1.56
N GLU A 46 -26.69 8.58 1.28
CA GLU A 46 -26.32 7.54 2.26
C GLU A 46 -25.40 8.13 3.32
N LEU A 47 -24.46 8.99 2.91
CA LEU A 47 -23.61 9.74 3.81
C LEU A 47 -24.44 10.62 4.76
N GLU A 48 -25.39 11.40 4.24
CA GLU A 48 -26.29 12.22 5.07
C GLU A 48 -27.13 11.38 6.05
N SER A 49 -27.53 10.17 5.66
CA SER A 49 -28.18 9.22 6.56
C SER A 49 -27.24 8.81 7.71
N LYS A 50 -25.98 8.44 7.41
CA LYS A 50 -24.98 8.09 8.44
C LYS A 50 -24.66 9.24 9.38
N LEU A 51 -24.68 10.48 8.88
CA LEU A 51 -24.37 11.67 9.66
C LEU A 51 -25.53 12.17 10.53
N SER A 52 -26.76 11.95 10.11
CA SER A 52 -27.98 12.31 10.84
C SER A 52 -28.46 11.22 11.80
N GLY A 53 -27.91 10.00 11.68
CA GLY A 53 -28.20 8.88 12.56
C GLY A 53 -27.71 9.05 13.99
N THR A 54 -28.03 8.06 14.82
CA THR A 54 -27.64 7.97 16.24
C THR A 54 -26.64 6.84 16.47
N GLY A 55 -25.99 6.82 17.64
CA GLY A 55 -25.08 5.75 18.05
C GLY A 55 -23.64 5.92 17.57
N LEU A 56 -22.78 4.98 17.97
CA LEU A 56 -21.34 5.10 17.81
C LEU A 56 -20.90 5.22 16.34
N GLU A 57 -21.50 4.45 15.43
CA GLU A 57 -21.18 4.57 14.00
C GLU A 57 -21.38 6.01 13.50
N SER A 58 -22.55 6.60 13.79
CA SER A 58 -22.88 7.96 13.35
C SER A 58 -21.95 9.00 13.98
N ASP A 59 -21.56 8.80 15.24
CA ASP A 59 -20.56 9.64 15.93
C ASP A 59 -19.18 9.57 15.27
N ILE A 60 -18.76 8.38 14.81
CA ILE A 60 -17.50 8.20 14.07
C ILE A 60 -17.56 8.94 12.73
N TYR A 61 -18.63 8.80 11.95
CA TYR A 61 -18.79 9.53 10.69
C TYR A 61 -18.73 11.05 10.88
N ARG A 62 -19.44 11.58 11.88
CA ARG A 62 -19.38 13.01 12.23
C ARG A 62 -17.98 13.42 12.67
N GLY A 63 -17.34 12.61 13.52
CA GLY A 63 -16.01 12.87 14.05
C GLY A 63 -14.95 12.94 12.96
N VAL A 64 -14.88 11.94 12.07
CA VAL A 64 -13.91 11.90 10.97
C VAL A 64 -14.13 13.06 10.00
N ARG A 65 -15.38 13.31 9.58
CA ARG A 65 -15.69 14.44 8.69
C ARG A 65 -15.27 15.78 9.30
N ARG A 66 -15.60 15.99 10.57
CA ARG A 66 -15.22 17.21 11.30
C ARG A 66 -13.71 17.36 11.41
N LEU A 67 -12.99 16.31 11.80
CA LEU A 67 -11.53 16.33 11.95
C LEU A 67 -10.82 16.63 10.63
N ALA A 68 -11.27 16.00 9.52
CA ALA A 68 -10.72 16.28 8.20
C ALA A 68 -10.92 17.77 7.83
N GLN A 69 -12.15 18.28 7.95
CA GLN A 69 -12.51 19.65 7.59
C GLN A 69 -11.80 20.70 8.45
N GLU A 70 -11.81 20.55 9.77
CA GLU A 70 -11.16 21.49 10.70
C GLU A 70 -9.64 21.57 10.52
N ASN A 71 -9.03 20.48 10.01
CA ASN A 71 -7.58 20.38 9.83
C ASN A 71 -7.13 20.42 8.37
N ALA A 72 -8.00 20.80 7.42
CA ALA A 72 -7.72 20.74 5.98
C ALA A 72 -6.41 21.42 5.60
N ALA A 73 -6.17 22.65 6.09
CA ALA A 73 -4.93 23.38 5.81
C ALA A 73 -3.68 22.70 6.38
N SER A 74 -3.79 22.05 7.54
CA SER A 74 -2.65 21.30 8.12
C SER A 74 -2.39 20.00 7.37
N ILE A 75 -3.44 19.34 6.89
CA ILE A 75 -3.34 18.13 6.07
C ILE A 75 -2.64 18.47 4.76
N GLU A 76 -3.13 19.48 4.04
CA GLU A 76 -2.53 19.94 2.78
C GLU A 76 -1.06 20.36 2.93
N ALA A 77 -0.72 21.07 4.01
CA ALA A 77 0.64 21.57 4.22
C ALA A 77 1.64 20.49 4.69
N ARG A 78 1.19 19.41 5.34
CA ARG A 78 2.08 18.48 6.06
C ARG A 78 2.00 17.02 5.60
N TYR A 79 0.95 16.62 4.90
CA TYR A 79 0.87 15.26 4.39
C TYR A 79 1.89 15.11 3.25
N PRO A 80 2.77 14.09 3.29
CA PRO A 80 3.77 13.92 2.26
C PRO A 80 3.10 13.47 0.97
N ASN A 81 3.39 14.19 -0.13
CA ASN A 81 2.96 13.81 -1.47
C ASN A 81 3.90 12.72 -2.05
N ILE A 82 3.79 11.52 -1.50
CA ILE A 82 4.55 10.34 -1.93
C ILE A 82 3.61 9.17 -2.14
N MET A 83 3.92 8.34 -3.14
CA MET A 83 3.11 7.16 -3.50
C MET A 83 2.94 6.20 -2.29
N ARG A 84 4.03 5.92 -1.57
CA ARG A 84 4.06 4.98 -0.43
C ARG A 84 3.91 5.67 0.92
N ARG A 85 2.81 6.41 1.11
CA ARG A 85 2.40 6.89 2.44
C ARG A 85 1.61 5.78 3.16
N VAL A 86 2.28 5.09 4.10
CA VAL A 86 1.74 3.92 4.83
C VAL A 86 1.67 4.11 6.35
N SER A 87 2.07 5.28 6.86
CA SER A 87 2.07 5.61 8.29
C SER A 87 0.96 6.59 8.64
N GLY A 88 0.31 6.36 9.78
CA GLY A 88 -0.74 7.23 10.31
C GLY A 88 -2.09 7.06 9.59
N TYR A 89 -3.06 7.89 9.99
CA TYR A 89 -4.42 7.83 9.46
C TYR A 89 -4.57 8.64 8.18
N ASN A 90 -5.42 8.17 7.26
CA ASN A 90 -5.61 8.76 5.93
C ASN A 90 -6.72 9.83 5.95
N LEU A 91 -6.58 10.88 6.76
CA LEU A 91 -7.59 11.95 6.83
C LEU A 91 -7.73 12.76 5.54
N ASP A 92 -6.67 12.81 4.74
CA ASP A 92 -6.63 13.41 3.41
C ASP A 92 -7.63 12.77 2.44
N GLU A 93 -7.93 11.48 2.58
CA GLU A 93 -8.90 10.77 1.73
C GLU A 93 -10.32 11.37 1.85
N PHE A 94 -10.62 12.06 2.96
CA PHE A 94 -11.92 12.66 3.25
C PHE A 94 -12.02 14.14 2.85
N LEU A 95 -11.00 14.67 2.18
CA LEU A 95 -10.97 16.03 1.61
C LEU A 95 -11.07 16.03 0.07
N THR A 96 -11.28 14.87 -0.52
CA THR A 96 -11.37 14.69 -1.98
C THR A 96 -12.82 14.67 -2.45
N ASP A 97 -13.03 14.80 -3.77
CA ASP A 97 -14.34 14.62 -4.41
C ASP A 97 -14.76 13.14 -4.54
N ALA A 98 -13.92 12.19 -4.06
CA ALA A 98 -14.24 10.78 -4.10
C ALA A 98 -15.38 10.44 -3.11
N PRO A 99 -16.15 9.36 -3.37
CA PRO A 99 -17.17 8.92 -2.42
C PRO A 99 -16.61 8.67 -1.02
N PHE A 100 -17.33 9.15 -0.01
CA PHE A 100 -16.91 9.02 1.38
C PHE A 100 -16.89 7.55 1.77
N ASN A 101 -15.71 7.02 2.11
CA ASN A 101 -15.54 5.60 2.46
C ASN A 101 -14.75 5.45 3.76
N MET A 102 -15.43 5.07 4.84
CA MET A 102 -14.81 4.89 6.15
C MET A 102 -13.76 3.77 6.18
N ALA A 103 -13.78 2.84 5.23
CA ALA A 103 -12.74 1.81 5.12
C ALA A 103 -11.33 2.42 4.95
N LYS A 104 -11.23 3.59 4.32
CA LYS A 104 -9.96 4.32 4.13
C LYS A 104 -9.33 4.79 5.43
N MET A 105 -10.15 5.06 6.46
CA MET A 105 -9.68 5.43 7.80
C MET A 105 -9.12 4.22 8.55
N VAL A 106 -9.71 3.04 8.33
CA VAL A 106 -9.31 1.79 9.01
C VAL A 106 -7.99 1.25 8.46
N VAL A 107 -7.72 1.45 7.16
CA VAL A 107 -6.46 1.03 6.54
C VAL A 107 -5.29 1.86 7.10
N GLY A 108 -4.25 1.21 7.62
CA GLY A 108 -3.12 1.86 8.29
C GLY A 108 -3.33 2.15 9.78
N SER A 109 -4.45 1.71 10.36
CA SER A 109 -4.75 1.93 11.78
C SER A 109 -3.96 1.07 12.76
N GLU A 110 -3.22 0.07 12.28
CA GLU A 110 -2.50 -0.90 13.13
C GLU A 110 -3.38 -1.58 14.19
N GLY A 111 -4.69 -1.72 13.90
CA GLY A 111 -5.65 -2.37 14.79
C GLY A 111 -6.18 -1.49 15.94
N THR A 112 -5.95 -0.18 15.89
CA THR A 112 -6.34 0.75 16.96
C THR A 112 -7.78 1.25 16.89
N LEU A 113 -8.48 1.08 15.76
CA LEU A 113 -9.81 1.68 15.53
C LEU A 113 -10.97 0.70 15.67
N CYS A 114 -10.83 -0.52 15.15
CA CYS A 114 -11.88 -1.55 15.13
C CYS A 114 -11.29 -2.93 14.82
N VAL A 115 -12.07 -3.98 15.04
CA VAL A 115 -11.70 -5.34 14.59
C VAL A 115 -12.27 -5.58 13.21
N VAL A 116 -11.40 -5.81 12.21
CA VAL A 116 -11.81 -6.14 10.84
C VAL A 116 -12.14 -7.64 10.75
N THR A 117 -13.34 -7.98 10.28
CA THR A 117 -13.81 -9.36 10.12
C THR A 117 -13.78 -9.82 8.66
N GLU A 118 -14.17 -8.95 7.73
CA GLU A 118 -14.15 -9.24 6.29
C GLU A 118 -13.59 -8.06 5.49
N VAL A 119 -13.01 -8.38 4.33
CA VAL A 119 -12.36 -7.40 3.46
C VAL A 119 -12.78 -7.66 2.02
N LYS A 120 -13.41 -6.67 1.37
CA LYS A 120 -13.65 -6.68 -0.08
C LYS A 120 -12.58 -5.87 -0.79
N ILE A 121 -11.89 -6.50 -1.72
CA ILE A 121 -10.85 -5.87 -2.55
C ILE A 121 -11.25 -5.83 -4.02
N ASN A 122 -10.65 -4.91 -4.77
CA ASN A 122 -10.58 -5.04 -6.22
C ASN A 122 -9.51 -6.08 -6.60
N LEU A 123 -9.57 -6.54 -7.86
CA LEU A 123 -8.56 -7.41 -8.45
C LEU A 123 -7.95 -6.70 -9.65
N VAL A 124 -6.71 -7.07 -9.96
CA VAL A 124 -6.01 -6.60 -11.15
C VAL A 124 -5.97 -7.70 -12.21
N PRO A 125 -5.94 -7.36 -13.51
CA PRO A 125 -5.77 -8.36 -14.56
C PRO A 125 -4.48 -9.17 -14.36
N ARG A 126 -4.56 -10.48 -14.60
CA ARG A 126 -3.37 -11.33 -14.57
C ARG A 126 -2.47 -11.01 -15.77
N PRO A 127 -1.17 -10.72 -15.57
CA PRO A 127 -0.23 -10.52 -16.67
C PRO A 127 -0.14 -11.77 -17.57
N THR A 128 0.03 -11.57 -18.88
CA THR A 128 0.18 -12.68 -19.84
C THR A 128 1.61 -13.17 -19.95
N MET A 129 2.58 -12.28 -19.69
CA MET A 129 3.99 -12.58 -19.72
C MET A 129 4.73 -11.73 -18.68
N THR A 130 5.73 -12.34 -18.06
CA THR A 130 6.66 -11.66 -17.15
C THR A 130 8.07 -11.81 -17.70
N ALA A 131 8.92 -10.81 -17.50
CA ALA A 131 10.34 -10.85 -17.81
C ALA A 131 11.11 -10.29 -16.62
N LEU A 132 12.25 -10.91 -16.29
CA LEU A 132 13.12 -10.50 -15.19
C LEU A 132 14.50 -10.15 -15.74
N SER A 133 15.02 -9.00 -15.34
CA SER A 133 16.39 -8.57 -15.62
C SER A 133 17.15 -8.44 -14.31
N VAL A 134 18.36 -9.00 -14.26
CA VAL A 134 19.27 -8.88 -13.11
C VAL A 134 20.50 -8.10 -13.53
N VAL A 135 20.58 -6.85 -13.10
CA VAL A 135 21.64 -5.92 -13.49
C VAL A 135 22.67 -5.85 -12.36
N HIS A 136 23.93 -6.06 -12.69
CA HIS A 136 25.04 -6.12 -11.73
C HIS A 136 25.73 -4.75 -11.63
N PHE A 137 26.00 -4.31 -10.40
CA PHE A 137 26.68 -3.05 -10.11
C PHE A 137 27.89 -3.27 -9.20
N GLN A 138 28.86 -2.34 -9.29
CA GLN A 138 30.05 -2.38 -8.44
C GLN A 138 29.74 -2.06 -6.96
N ASP A 139 28.70 -1.27 -6.70
CA ASP A 139 28.23 -0.93 -5.36
C ASP A 139 26.73 -0.55 -5.37
N ILE A 140 26.17 -0.36 -4.17
CA ILE A 140 24.76 0.01 -3.98
C ILE A 140 24.44 1.42 -4.46
N PHE A 141 25.43 2.32 -4.55
CA PHE A 141 25.21 3.69 -4.99
C PHE A 141 24.92 3.73 -6.49
N GLY A 142 25.73 3.03 -7.30
CA GLY A 142 25.48 2.89 -8.74
C GLY A 142 24.15 2.19 -9.03
N ALA A 143 23.79 1.17 -8.25
CA ALA A 143 22.47 0.54 -8.35
C ALA A 143 21.34 1.54 -8.02
N SER A 144 21.51 2.35 -6.97
CA SER A 144 20.50 3.33 -6.55
C SER A 144 20.31 4.46 -7.57
N GLU A 145 21.38 4.91 -8.22
CA GLU A 145 21.32 5.93 -9.28
C GLU A 145 20.54 5.42 -10.50
N ALA A 146 20.77 4.18 -10.92
CA ALA A 146 20.12 3.56 -12.07
C ALA A 146 18.61 3.35 -11.91
N VAL A 147 18.07 3.36 -10.67
CA VAL A 147 16.63 3.22 -10.42
C VAL A 147 15.83 4.30 -11.15
N LYS A 148 16.36 5.53 -11.23
CA LYS A 148 15.66 6.64 -11.89
C LYS A 148 15.43 6.35 -13.37
N ASP A 149 16.48 5.94 -14.07
CA ASP A 149 16.42 5.62 -15.49
C ASP A 149 15.56 4.37 -15.74
N ILE A 150 15.67 3.36 -14.88
CA ILE A 150 14.88 2.13 -14.99
C ILE A 150 13.38 2.41 -14.85
N LEU A 151 12.97 3.33 -13.96
CA LEU A 151 11.57 3.71 -13.79
C LEU A 151 10.96 4.32 -15.07
N GLU A 152 11.76 4.98 -15.91
CA GLU A 152 11.30 5.53 -17.20
C GLU A 152 10.85 4.44 -18.19
N HIS A 153 11.28 3.19 -17.98
CA HIS A 153 10.90 2.03 -18.80
C HIS A 153 9.63 1.31 -18.32
N GLY A 154 8.97 1.80 -17.27
CA GLY A 154 7.72 1.23 -16.77
C GLY A 154 7.83 -0.21 -16.21
N PRO A 155 8.79 -0.51 -15.32
CA PRO A 155 8.90 -1.81 -14.69
C PRO A 155 7.71 -2.09 -13.76
N SER A 156 7.40 -3.37 -13.55
CA SER A 156 6.40 -3.80 -12.57
C SER A 156 6.95 -3.85 -11.16
N SER A 157 8.23 -4.17 -11.00
CA SER A 157 8.95 -4.15 -9.72
C SER A 157 10.42 -3.83 -9.93
N ILE A 158 11.02 -3.24 -8.90
CA ILE A 158 12.46 -2.98 -8.80
C ILE A 158 12.87 -3.31 -7.37
N GLU A 159 13.80 -4.24 -7.21
CA GLU A 159 14.36 -4.61 -5.90
C GLU A 159 15.88 -4.49 -5.94
N ILE A 160 16.46 -3.83 -4.94
CA ILE A 160 17.92 -3.69 -4.78
C ILE A 160 18.39 -4.71 -3.75
N MET A 161 19.45 -5.45 -4.05
CA MET A 161 20.15 -6.30 -3.07
C MET A 161 21.62 -5.92 -3.02
N ASP A 162 22.13 -5.68 -1.82
CA ASP A 162 23.54 -5.34 -1.60
C ASP A 162 24.43 -6.61 -1.52
N SER A 163 25.74 -6.40 -1.52
CA SER A 163 26.71 -7.49 -1.39
C SER A 163 26.53 -8.31 -0.11
N ASN A 164 26.13 -7.69 1.00
CA ASN A 164 25.93 -8.39 2.27
C ASN A 164 24.83 -9.44 2.17
N VAL A 165 23.69 -9.08 1.55
CA VAL A 165 22.58 -9.99 1.30
C VAL A 165 23.02 -11.11 0.37
N LEU A 166 23.74 -10.78 -0.71
CA LEU A 166 24.23 -11.77 -1.68
C LEU A 166 25.21 -12.77 -1.04
N GLU A 167 26.16 -12.30 -0.23
CA GLU A 167 27.10 -13.15 0.49
C GLU A 167 26.39 -14.09 1.47
N ARG A 168 25.37 -13.59 2.19
CA ARG A 168 24.55 -14.42 3.06
C ARG A 168 23.79 -15.49 2.29
N PHE A 169 23.24 -15.17 1.11
CA PHE A 169 22.60 -16.17 0.27
C PHE A 169 23.58 -17.25 -0.20
N ARG A 170 24.79 -16.85 -0.65
CA ARG A 170 25.85 -17.80 -1.07
C ARG A 170 26.26 -18.74 0.05
N ALA A 171 26.39 -18.22 1.28
CA ALA A 171 26.79 -18.99 2.44
C ALA A 171 25.66 -19.88 3.01
N SER A 172 24.41 -19.67 2.58
CA SER A 172 23.27 -20.39 3.15
C SER A 172 23.07 -21.76 2.49
N THR A 173 22.88 -22.77 3.33
CA THR A 173 22.60 -24.13 2.90
C THR A 173 21.25 -24.19 2.20
N GLY A 174 21.26 -24.44 0.89
CA GLY A 174 20.05 -24.63 0.06
C GLY A 174 19.65 -23.44 -0.81
N LEU A 175 20.14 -22.22 -0.55
CA LEU A 175 19.88 -21.07 -1.44
C LEU A 175 21.12 -20.69 -2.28
N GLY A 176 22.33 -21.07 -1.86
CA GLY A 176 23.54 -20.79 -2.63
C GLY A 176 23.50 -21.35 -4.06
N SER A 177 22.89 -22.53 -4.25
CA SER A 177 22.67 -23.13 -5.58
C SER A 177 21.72 -22.34 -6.48
N ASN A 178 20.85 -21.50 -5.89
CA ASN A 178 19.89 -20.68 -6.63
C ASN A 178 20.49 -19.37 -7.14
N MET A 179 21.78 -19.12 -6.90
CA MET A 179 22.47 -17.89 -7.32
C MET A 179 23.24 -18.04 -8.65
N ALA A 180 22.95 -19.07 -9.44
CA ALA A 180 23.66 -19.33 -10.71
C ALA A 180 23.55 -18.18 -11.74
N PHE A 181 22.56 -17.30 -11.59
CA PHE A 181 22.38 -16.10 -12.42
C PHE A 181 23.24 -14.91 -11.97
N ILE A 182 23.96 -15.03 -10.86
CA ILE A 182 24.87 -14.00 -10.35
C ILE A 182 26.26 -14.26 -10.89
N GLU A 183 26.78 -13.31 -11.65
CA GLU A 183 28.11 -13.39 -12.26
C GLU A 183 29.14 -12.64 -11.41
N GLY A 184 30.22 -13.34 -11.05
CA GLY A 184 31.29 -12.78 -10.22
C GLY A 184 30.81 -12.37 -8.82
N SER A 185 31.33 -11.25 -8.33
CA SER A 185 31.08 -10.70 -7.00
C SER A 185 30.63 -9.25 -7.08
N PRO A 186 29.38 -8.97 -7.54
CA PRO A 186 28.88 -7.60 -7.60
C PRO A 186 28.73 -7.01 -6.20
N GLY A 187 28.90 -5.69 -6.09
CA GLY A 187 28.64 -4.96 -4.85
C GLY A 187 27.15 -4.70 -4.61
N ALA A 188 26.34 -4.74 -5.67
CA ALA A 188 24.89 -4.77 -5.60
C ALA A 188 24.28 -5.34 -6.90
N ILE A 189 23.02 -5.76 -6.82
CA ILE A 189 22.20 -6.06 -8.00
C ILE A 189 20.88 -5.31 -7.96
N LEU A 190 20.36 -5.01 -9.15
CA LEU A 190 18.96 -4.65 -9.35
C LEU A 190 18.22 -5.82 -10.00
N VAL A 191 17.16 -6.27 -9.35
CA VAL A 191 16.21 -7.23 -9.89
C VAL A 191 15.00 -6.46 -10.39
N VAL A 192 14.84 -6.38 -11.71
CA VAL A 192 13.82 -5.58 -12.37
C VAL A 192 12.86 -6.50 -13.11
N GLU A 193 11.58 -6.40 -12.81
CA GLU A 193 10.54 -7.15 -13.51
C GLU A 193 9.78 -6.26 -14.49
N PHE A 194 9.39 -6.82 -15.63
CA PHE A 194 8.48 -6.22 -16.58
C PHE A 194 7.31 -7.16 -16.85
N LEU A 195 6.13 -6.58 -17.06
CA LEU A 195 4.90 -7.31 -17.35
C LEU A 195 4.33 -6.88 -18.68
N ARG A 196 3.89 -7.84 -19.48
CA ARG A 196 3.04 -7.57 -20.63
C ARG A 196 1.58 -7.56 -20.20
N ARG A 197 0.92 -6.42 -20.41
CA ARG A 197 -0.54 -6.27 -20.24
C ARG A 197 -1.26 -6.68 -21.52
N ILE A 198 -2.51 -7.13 -21.38
CA ILE A 198 -3.44 -7.44 -22.48
C ILE A 198 -3.92 -6.14 -23.11
#